data_AF-A0A847FC79-F1
#
_entry.id   AF-A0A847FC79-F1
#
_cell.length_a   1.000
_cell.length_b   1.000
_cell.length_c   1.000
_cell.angle_alpha   90.00
_cell.angle_beta   90.00
_cell.angle_gamma   90.00
#
_symmetry.space_group_name_H-M   'P 1'
#
loop_
_entity.id
_entity.type
_entity.pdbx_description
1 polymer ?
#
loop_
_entity_poly.entity_id
_entity_poly.type
_entity_poly.pdbx_seq_one_letter_code
_entity_poly.pdbx_strand_id
1 'polypeptide(L)' 'ICLLEIGENQDREIQDFIECKLPDAGIKVSEDFAGINRMITITLP' A
#
# COMPACT_ATOMS: atom_id res chain seq x y z
N ILE A 1 1.19 8.82 -9.12
CA ILE A 1 0.45 8.34 -7.93
C ILE A 1 -0.44 7.18 -8.35
N CYS A 2 -0.26 6.02 -7.72
CA CYS A 2 -1.09 4.82 -7.89
C CYS A 2 -1.86 4.57 -6.59
N LEU A 3 -3.13 4.20 -6.70
CA LEU A 3 -4.00 3.89 -5.57
C LEU A 3 -4.53 2.48 -5.76
N LEU A 4 -4.36 1.64 -4.75
CA LEU A 4 -4.77 0.25 -4.75
C LEU A 4 -5.72 0.03 -3.58
N GLU A 5 -6.92 -0.47 -3.88
CA GLU A 5 -7.73 -1.14 -2.85
C GLU A 5 -7.16 -2.55 -2.65
N ILE A 6 -7.05 -2.96 -1.38
CA ILE A 6 -6.49 -4.24 -0.98
C ILE A 6 -7.48 -4.99 -0.10
N GLY A 7 -7.38 -6.31 -0.08
CA GLY A 7 -8.06 -7.14 0.89
C GLY A 7 -7.47 -6.98 2.29
N GLU A 8 -8.25 -7.38 3.29
CA GLU A 8 -7.81 -7.39 4.69
C GLU A 8 -6.52 -8.21 4.85
N ASN A 9 -5.56 -7.68 5.62
CA ASN A 9 -4.25 -8.29 5.90
C ASN A 9 -3.31 -8.47 4.67
N GLN A 10 -3.62 -7.87 3.51
CA GLN A 10 -2.74 -7.90 2.34
C GLN A 10 -1.70 -6.76 2.34
N ASP A 11 -1.80 -5.82 3.28
CA ASP A 11 -1.01 -4.61 3.33
C ASP A 11 0.49 -4.89 3.46
N ARG A 12 0.87 -5.87 4.28
CA ARG A 12 2.28 -6.22 4.49
C ARG A 12 2.92 -6.86 3.25
N GLU A 13 2.25 -7.85 2.66
CA GLU A 13 2.78 -8.54 1.48
C GLU A 13 2.94 -7.59 0.29
N ILE A 14 1.98 -6.67 0.10
CA ILE A 14 2.04 -5.68 -0.97
C ILE A 14 3.14 -4.65 -0.72
N GLN A 15 3.32 -4.18 0.52
CA GLN A 15 4.43 -3.30 0.88
C GLN A 15 5.79 -3.96 0.58
N ASP A 16 6.00 -5.19 1.06
CA ASP A 16 7.24 -5.93 0.84
C ASP A 16 7.54 -6.11 -0.67
N PHE A 17 6.49 -6.39 -1.47
CA PHE A 17 6.62 -6.48 -2.93
C PHE A 17 7.03 -5.15 -3.56
N ILE A 18 6.38 -4.05 -3.19
CA ILE A 18 6.66 -2.72 -3.75
C ILE A 18 8.06 -2.27 -3.35
N GLU A 19 8.45 -2.38 -2.08
CA GLU A 19 9.79 -2.01 -1.61
C GLU A 19 10.88 -2.80 -2.34
N CYS A 20 10.63 -4.09 -2.64
CA CYS A 20 11.56 -4.91 -3.42
C CYS A 20 11.67 -4.48 -4.89
N LYS A 21 10.55 -4.10 -5.53
CA LYS A 21 10.52 -3.78 -6.97
C LYS A 21 10.77 -2.31 -7.30
N LEU A 22 10.44 -1.43 -6.37
CA LEU A 22 10.42 0.01 -6.50
C LEU A 22 10.94 0.64 -5.20
N PRO A 23 12.25 0.51 -4.91
CA PRO A 23 12.83 0.91 -3.63
C PRO A 23 12.72 2.42 -3.34
N ASP A 24 12.59 3.24 -4.39
CA ASP A 24 12.46 4.70 -4.28
C ASP A 24 10.99 5.17 -4.22
N ALA A 25 10.02 4.25 -4.25
CA ALA A 25 8.61 4.61 -4.18
C ALA A 25 8.18 4.97 -2.75
N GLY A 26 7.46 6.08 -2.60
CA GLY A 26 6.78 6.41 -1.34
C GLY A 26 5.52 5.57 -1.17
N ILE A 27 5.39 4.86 -0.05
CA ILE A 27 4.23 4.00 0.24
C ILE A 27 3.47 4.54 1.46
N LYS A 28 2.14 4.62 1.35
CA LYS A 28 1.25 4.95 2.47
C LYS A 28 0.08 3.98 2.51
N VAL A 29 -0.12 3.35 3.67
CA VAL A 29 -1.31 2.53 3.97
C VAL A 29 -2.38 3.41 4.62
N SER A 30 -3.64 3.15 4.36
CA SER A 30 -4.76 3.85 4.99
C SER A 30 -5.91 2.90 5.31
N GLU A 31 -6.55 3.18 6.44
CA GLU A 31 -7.67 2.43 6.99
C GLU A 31 -9.00 2.91 6.40
N ASP A 32 -9.98 2.02 6.36
CA ASP A 32 -11.38 2.37 6.15
C ASP A 32 -12.07 2.85 7.45
N PHE A 33 -13.38 3.07 7.39
CA PHE A 33 -14.16 3.50 8.56
C PHE A 33 -14.25 2.45 9.68
N ALA A 34 -13.91 1.19 9.40
CA ALA A 34 -13.86 0.11 10.38
C ALA A 34 -12.46 -0.06 11.01
N GLY A 35 -11.48 0.77 10.62
CA GLY A 35 -10.10 0.67 11.09
C GLY A 35 -9.31 -0.44 10.38
N ILE A 36 -9.77 -0.91 9.22
CA ILE A 36 -9.12 -1.99 8.47
C ILE A 36 -8.24 -1.37 7.37
N ASN A 37 -6.99 -1.80 7.30
CA ASN A 37 -6.09 -1.45 6.19
C ASN A 37 -6.70 -1.90 4.85
N ARG A 38 -7.11 -0.92 4.04
CA ARG A 38 -7.89 -1.15 2.81
C ARG A 38 -7.31 -0.45 1.60
N MET A 39 -6.46 0.54 1.79
CA MET A 39 -5.91 1.35 0.70
C MET A 39 -4.40 1.47 0.81
N ILE A 40 -3.70 1.31 -0.32
CA ILE A 40 -2.29 1.65 -0.47
C ILE A 40 -2.15 2.76 -1.52
N THR A 41 -1.45 3.83 -1.15
CA THR A 41 -1.02 4.90 -2.05
C THR A 41 0.46 4.73 -2.36
N ILE A 42 0.82 4.68 -3.64
CA ILE A 42 2.19 4.57 -4.13
C ILE A 42 2.53 5.84 -4.91
N THR A 43 3.59 6.52 -4.48
CA THR A 43 4.15 7.67 -5.18
C THR A 43 5.45 7.26 -5.83
N LEU A 44 5.45 7.17 -7.16
CA LEU A 44 6.66 6.97 -7.95
C LEU A 44 7.44 8.29 -8.03
N PRO A 45 8.77 8.25 -8.18
CA PRO A 45 9.58 9.44 -8.50
C PRO A 45 9.14 10.12 -9.81
#